data_AF-R5RW30-F1
#
_entry.id   AF-R5RW30-F1
#
_cell.length_a   1.000
_cell.length_b   1.000
_cell.length_c   1.000
_cell.angle_alpha   90.00
_cell.angle_beta   90.00
_cell.angle_gamma   90.00
#
_symmetry.space_group_name_H-M   'P 1'
#
loop_
_entity.id
_entity.type
_entity.pdbx_description
1 polymer ?
#
loop_
_entity_poly.entity_id
_entity_poly.type
_entity_poly.pdbx_seq_one_letter_code
_entity_poly.pdbx_strand_id
1 'polypeptide(L)'
;MKKRLLSLLLLCTLVFALSGCGEKTLLNKKKPVSLSFWHVYGEQAGSPMDLLVQEFNRTVGQERGVQVKVTGMSSASQIGGYLKEAQSGGKGVQ
;
A
#
# COMPACT_ATOMS: atom_id res chain seq x y z
N MET A 1 -10.99 -48.95 -12.22
CA MET A 1 -9.78 -48.12 -11.94
C MET A 1 -9.62 -47.00 -12.98
N LYS A 2 -9.48 -47.30 -14.28
CA LYS A 2 -9.29 -46.31 -15.36
C LYS A 2 -10.39 -45.23 -15.48
N LYS A 3 -11.68 -45.58 -15.34
CA LYS A 3 -12.79 -44.62 -15.40
C LYS A 3 -12.81 -43.61 -14.25
N ARG A 4 -12.38 -44.05 -13.05
CA ARG A 4 -12.25 -43.16 -11.89
C ARG A 4 -11.06 -42.22 -12.02
N LEU A 5 -9.96 -42.71 -12.62
CA LEU A 5 -8.79 -41.90 -12.93
C LEU A 5 -9.13 -40.80 -13.96
N LEU A 6 -9.88 -41.15 -15.01
CA LEU A 6 -10.33 -40.21 -16.04
C LEU A 6 -11.25 -39.12 -15.45
N SER A 7 -12.19 -39.52 -14.59
CA SER A 7 -13.08 -38.60 -13.88
C SER A 7 -12.32 -37.63 -12.97
N LEU A 8 -11.28 -38.10 -12.30
CA LEU A 8 -10.45 -37.28 -11.41
C LEU A 8 -9.65 -36.25 -12.22
N LEU A 9 -9.13 -36.66 -13.38
CA LEU A 9 -8.38 -35.78 -14.29
C LEU A 9 -9.25 -34.63 -14.82
N LEU A 10 -10.48 -34.95 -15.24
CA LEU A 10 -11.47 -33.97 -15.70
C LEU A 10 -11.84 -32.96 -14.61
N LEU A 11 -12.00 -33.42 -13.38
CA LEU A 11 -12.30 -32.55 -12.25
C LEU A 11 -11.14 -31.59 -11.95
N CYS A 12 -9.90 -32.08 -11.97
CA CYS A 12 -8.71 -31.22 -11.83
C CYS A 12 -8.65 -30.16 -12.92
N THR A 13 -8.83 -30.54 -14.19
CA THR A 13 -8.81 -29.57 -15.29
C THR A 13 -9.90 -28.50 -15.16
N LEU A 14 -11.08 -28.88 -14.65
CA LEU A 14 -12.15 -27.93 -14.42
C LEU A 14 -11.79 -26.93 -13.31
N VAL A 15 -11.25 -27.39 -12.18
CA VAL A 15 -10.79 -26.50 -11.09
C VAL A 15 -9.71 -25.53 -11.55
N PHE A 16 -8.75 -25.98 -12.38
CA PHE A 16 -7.73 -25.11 -12.98
C PHE A 16 -8.28 -24.15 -14.03
N ALA A 17 -9.33 -24.52 -14.76
CA ALA A 17 -9.99 -23.62 -15.71
C ALA A 17 -10.76 -22.50 -15.00
N LEU A 18 -11.28 -22.75 -13.79
CA LEU A 18 -11.99 -21.76 -12.98
C LEU A 18 -11.08 -20.88 -12.10
N SER A 19 -9.78 -21.17 -11.96
CA SER A 19 -8.87 -20.40 -11.11
C SER A 19 -8.28 -19.13 -11.78
N GLY A 20 -8.78 -18.75 -12.96
CA GLY A 20 -8.26 -17.62 -13.75
C GLY A 20 -8.81 -16.22 -13.41
N CYS A 21 -9.74 -16.08 -12.46
CA CYS A 21 -10.33 -14.78 -12.13
C CYS A 21 -9.48 -14.06 -11.07
N GLY A 22 -8.45 -13.34 -11.52
CA GLY A 22 -7.67 -12.42 -10.69
C GLY A 22 -7.80 -10.99 -11.20
N GLU A 23 -7.99 -10.01 -10.31
CA GLU A 23 -7.94 -8.59 -10.68
C GLU A 23 -6.57 -8.25 -11.26
N LYS A 24 -6.55 -7.65 -12.45
CA LYS A 24 -5.34 -7.08 -13.06
C LYS A 24 -4.99 -5.81 -12.30
N THR A 25 -4.12 -5.92 -11.30
CA THR A 25 -3.61 -4.78 -10.53
C THR A 25 -2.20 -4.41 -10.97
N LEU A 26 -1.90 -3.10 -10.98
CA LEU A 26 -0.54 -2.59 -11.16
C LEU A 26 0.31 -2.79 -9.90
N LEU A 27 -0.31 -3.08 -8.76
CA LEU A 27 0.36 -3.21 -7.48
C LEU A 27 0.94 -4.61 -7.29
N ASN A 28 2.12 -4.67 -6.68
CA ASN A 28 2.82 -5.92 -6.44
C ASN A 28 3.31 -5.98 -5.00
N LYS A 29 2.86 -6.98 -4.24
CA LYS A 29 3.27 -7.15 -2.83
C LYS A 29 4.79 -7.31 -2.66
N LYS A 30 5.48 -7.90 -3.63
CA LYS A 30 6.95 -8.09 -3.63
C LYS A 30 7.71 -6.84 -4.08
N LYS A 31 7.03 -5.89 -4.73
CA LYS A 31 7.58 -4.62 -5.21
C LYS A 31 6.57 -3.51 -4.90
N PRO A 32 6.38 -3.17 -3.62
CA PRO A 32 5.34 -2.24 -3.21
C PRO A 32 5.62 -0.83 -3.74
N VAL A 33 4.56 -0.12 -4.11
CA VAL A 33 4.64 1.30 -4.47
C VAL A 33 4.78 2.12 -3.18
N SER A 34 5.73 3.06 -3.15
CA SER A 34 5.91 3.99 -2.03
C SER A 34 5.12 5.28 -2.26
N LEU A 35 4.33 5.69 -1.28
CA LEU A 35 3.63 6.99 -1.23
C LEU A 35 4.30 7.88 -0.18
N SER A 36 4.66 9.10 -0.57
CA SER A 36 5.10 10.12 0.38
C SER A 36 3.89 10.73 1.08
N PHE A 37 3.92 10.77 2.41
CA PHE A 37 2.83 11.31 3.21
C PHE A 37 3.37 12.31 4.22
N TRP A 38 2.73 13.47 4.27
CA TRP A 38 3.07 14.54 5.21
C TRP A 38 1.91 14.76 6.15
N HIS A 39 2.21 14.94 7.43
CA HIS A 39 1.23 15.34 8.41
C HIS A 39 1.88 16.21 9.47
N VAL A 40 1.03 16.91 10.22
CA VAL A 40 1.48 17.70 11.35
C VAL A 40 1.65 16.84 12.60
N TYR A 41 2.51 17.27 13.50
CA TYR A 41 2.58 16.77 14.88
C TYR A 41 1.95 17.78 15.85
N GLY A 42 1.50 17.29 17.01
CA GLY A 42 1.10 18.19 18.10
C GLY A 42 2.35 18.66 18.82
N GLU A 43 2.57 19.96 19.00
CA GLU A 43 3.90 20.53 19.32
C GLU A 43 4.74 19.80 20.38
N GLN A 44 4.12 19.25 21.44
CA GLN A 44 4.83 18.49 22.49
C GLN A 44 4.67 16.96 22.43
N ALA A 45 3.98 16.42 21.44
CA ALA A 45 3.71 14.99 21.29
C ALA A 45 3.83 14.51 19.83
N GLY A 46 4.24 13.26 19.64
CA GLY A 46 4.18 12.62 18.32
C GLY A 46 2.75 12.59 17.76
N SER A 47 2.61 12.36 16.46
CA SER A 47 1.28 12.30 15.85
C SER A 47 0.69 10.90 16.02
N PRO A 48 -0.57 10.74 16.50
CA PRO A 48 -1.28 9.46 16.43
C PRO A 48 -1.34 8.90 15.01
N MET A 49 -1.16 9.75 14.00
CA MET A 49 -1.08 9.36 12.60
C MET A 49 0.10 8.44 12.30
N ASP A 50 1.24 8.57 13.01
CA ASP A 50 2.39 7.68 12.83
C ASP A 50 2.03 6.22 13.11
N LEU A 51 1.21 5.98 14.14
CA LEU A 51 0.71 4.66 14.50
C LEU A 51 -0.23 4.11 13.42
N LEU A 52 -1.09 4.96 12.85
CA LEU A 52 -1.99 4.56 11.77
C LEU A 52 -1.22 4.23 10.48
N VAL A 53 -0.16 4.97 10.16
CA VAL A 53 0.73 4.68 9.03
C VAL A 53 1.46 3.35 9.26
N GLN A 54 1.95 3.10 10.48
CA GLN A 54 2.58 1.84 10.82
C GLN A 54 1.60 0.67 10.68
N GLU A 55 0.38 0.83 11.18
CA GLU A 55 -0.65 -0.20 11.09
C GLU A 55 -1.06 -0.47 9.65
N PHE A 56 -1.26 0.58 8.84
CA PHE A 56 -1.53 0.44 7.42
C PHE A 56 -0.40 -0.32 6.71
N ASN A 57 0.86 0.08 6.93
CA ASN A 57 2.02 -0.55 6.31
C ASN A 57 2.17 -2.04 6.70
N ARG A 58 1.76 -2.41 7.90
CA ARG A 58 1.78 -3.80 8.41
C ARG A 58 0.59 -4.64 7.95
N THR A 59 -0.51 -4.00 7.53
CA THR A 59 -1.77 -4.66 7.19
C THR A 59 -2.14 -4.45 5.72
N VAL A 60 -3.16 -3.64 5.45
CA VAL A 60 -3.74 -3.43 4.12
C VAL A 60 -2.69 -2.94 3.13
N GLY A 61 -1.76 -2.09 3.54
CA GLY A 61 -0.65 -1.63 2.70
C GLY A 61 0.19 -2.79 2.18
N GLN A 62 0.68 -3.65 3.07
CA GLN A 62 1.45 -4.84 2.68
C GLN A 62 0.62 -5.78 1.80
N GLU A 63 -0.64 -6.03 2.15
CA GLU A 63 -1.53 -6.89 1.39
C GLU A 63 -1.79 -6.39 -0.03
N ARG A 64 -1.84 -5.07 -0.21
CA ARG A 64 -2.10 -4.44 -1.50
C ARG A 64 -0.83 -4.09 -2.26
N GLY A 65 0.36 -4.18 -1.64
CA GLY A 65 1.61 -3.77 -2.26
C GLY A 65 1.79 -2.24 -2.29
N VAL A 66 1.42 -1.57 -1.21
CA VAL A 66 1.55 -0.13 -0.99
C VAL A 66 2.28 0.10 0.33
N GLN A 67 3.25 1.02 0.33
CA GLN A 67 3.94 1.48 1.52
C GLN A 67 3.80 3.00 1.62
N VAL A 68 3.39 3.49 2.77
CA VAL A 68 3.36 4.92 3.08
C VAL A 68 4.64 5.27 3.83
N LYS A 69 5.33 6.31 3.37
CA LYS A 69 6.52 6.89 4.02
C LYS A 69 6.17 8.27 4.53
N VAL A 70 6.27 8.45 5.84
CA VAL A 70 6.22 9.79 6.44
C VAL A 70 7.52 10.49 6.07
N THR A 71 7.41 11.55 5.27
CA THR A 71 8.57 12.29 4.69
C THR A 71 8.56 13.77 5.07
N GLY A 72 7.61 14.19 5.90
CA GLY A 72 7.51 15.57 6.34
C GLY A 72 6.64 15.61 7.59
N MET A 73 7.28 15.61 8.75
CA MET A 73 6.62 15.91 10.02
C MET A 73 6.95 17.35 10.36
N SER A 74 5.93 18.19 10.47
CA SER A 74 6.11 19.62 10.76
C SER A 74 5.03 20.14 11.70
N SER A 75 5.22 21.30 12.31
CA SER A 75 4.16 21.95 13.06
C SER A 75 3.05 22.45 12.12
N ALA A 76 1.86 22.69 12.68
CA ALA A 76 0.77 23.33 11.93
C ALA A 76 1.17 24.73 11.40
N SER A 77 2.05 25.43 12.11
CA SER A 77 2.53 26.76 11.71
C SER A 77 3.51 26.73 10.52
N GLN A 78 4.18 25.61 10.27
CA GLN A 78 5.22 25.49 9.24
C GLN A 78 4.74 24.78 7.96
N ILE A 79 3.83 23.81 8.08
CA ILE A 79 3.41 22.96 6.94
C ILE A 79 2.87 23.75 5.74
N GLY A 80 2.23 24.90 5.97
CA GLY A 80 1.69 25.74 4.89
C GLY A 80 2.77 26.24 3.91
N GLY A 81 3.96 26.58 4.41
CA GLY A 81 5.08 27.00 3.56
C GLY A 81 5.57 25.86 2.68
N TYR A 82 5.70 24.67 3.26
CA TYR A 82 6.12 23.46 2.54
C TYR A 82 5.15 23.04 1.46
N LEU A 83 3.83 23.14 1.72
CA LEU A 83 2.81 22.86 0.72
C LEU A 83 2.90 23.82 -0.46
N LYS A 84 3.12 25.11 -0.18
CA LYS A 84 3.29 26.13 -1.23
C LYS A 84 4.53 25.89 -2.08
N GLU A 85 5.65 25.52 -1.45
CA GLU A 85 6.89 25.20 -2.16
C GLU A 85 6.73 23.92 -3.01
N ALA A 86 6.14 22.86 -2.46
CA ALA A 86 5.87 21.63 -3.19
C ALA A 86 4.94 21.85 -4.39
N GLN A 87 3.91 22.70 -4.24
CA GLN A 87 3.01 23.08 -5.33
C GLN A 87 3.77 23.75 -6.49
N SER A 88 4.78 24.56 -6.18
CA SER A 88 5.63 25.21 -7.19
C SER A 88 6.68 24.29 -7.84
N GLY A 89 6.69 22.99 -7.52
CA GLY A 89 7.69 22.05 -8.03
C GLY A 89 9.01 22.08 -7.25
N GLY A 90 9.03 22.72 -6.08
CA GLY A 90 10.17 22.70 -5.16
C GLY A 90 10.41 21.30 -4.60
N LYS A 91 11.62 21.07 -4.07
CA LYS A 91 11.91 19.81 -3.38
C LYS A 91 11.07 19.79 -2.10
N GLY A 92 10.26 18.75 -1.93
CA GLY A 92 9.42 18.64 -0.75
C GLY A 92 10.21 18.53 0.56
N VAL A 93 9.51 18.52 1.69
CA VAL A 93 10.09 18.22 3.00
C VAL A 93 10.78 16.86 2.93
N GLN A 94 11.98 16.76 3.49
CA GLN A 94 12.74 15.51 3.66
C GLN A 94 12.55 14.98 5.07
#